data_AF-A0A0Q6GAW1-F1
#
_entry.id   AF-A0A0Q6GAW1-F1
#
_cell.length_a   1.000
_cell.length_b   1.000
_cell.length_c   1.000
_cell.angle_alpha   90.00
_cell.angle_beta   90.00
_cell.angle_gamma   90.00
#
_symmetry.space_group_name_H-M   'P 1'
#
loop_
_entity.id
_entity.type
_entity.pdbx_description
1 polymer ?
#
loop_
_entity_poly.entity_id
_entity_poly.type
_entity_poly.pdbx_seq_one_letter_code
_entity_poly.pdbx_strand_id
1 'polypeptide(L)'
;MSRAFRLAGLLRFRKLQEDQAAADLAVAHAARRAAAQRQSRADGALADHGFDPVEEAGAWLSSVATRAALRSLASEAGAATELAGIEVTRREDAWTQTRRQLVPLEKLSEKHAEREAVEDLRQEQIVLDEIGSRTKGPESPTAPTTDGTRGES
;
A
#
# COMPACT_ATOMS: atom_id res chain seq x y z
N MET A 1 26.46 15.96 2.70
CA MET A 1 25.29 16.65 2.09
C MET A 1 24.53 15.61 1.30
N SER A 2 23.34 15.22 1.78
CA SER A 2 22.65 14.06 1.21
C SER A 2 22.23 14.29 -0.23
N ARG A 3 22.50 13.30 -1.08
CA ARG A 3 22.14 13.32 -2.48
C ARG A 3 20.68 12.89 -2.60
N ALA A 4 19.87 13.75 -3.21
CA ALA A 4 18.46 13.44 -3.44
C ALA A 4 18.30 12.17 -4.30
N PHE A 5 17.40 11.27 -3.87
CA PHE A 5 17.05 10.08 -4.64
C PHE A 5 16.41 10.48 -5.97
N ARG A 6 17.08 10.19 -7.08
CA ARG A 6 16.68 10.64 -8.43
C ARG A 6 15.27 10.21 -8.83
N LEU A 7 14.77 9.09 -8.28
CA LEU A 7 13.43 8.56 -8.57
C LEU A 7 12.39 8.93 -7.50
N ALA A 8 12.67 9.88 -6.60
CA ALA A 8 11.74 10.27 -5.54
C ALA A 8 10.40 10.79 -6.08
N GLY A 9 10.41 11.55 -7.19
CA GLY A 9 9.19 12.02 -7.84
C GLY A 9 8.33 10.87 -8.37
N LEU A 10 8.97 9.90 -9.04
CA LEU A 10 8.29 8.70 -9.53
C LEU A 10 7.73 7.86 -8.38
N LEU A 11 8.48 7.69 -7.29
CA LEU A 11 8.01 6.97 -6.10
C LEU A 11 6.74 7.60 -5.52
N ARG A 12 6.71 8.94 -5.38
CA ARG A 12 5.51 9.64 -4.88
C ARG A 12 4.31 9.46 -5.80
N PHE A 13 4.53 9.56 -7.11
CA PHE A 13 3.47 9.32 -8.09
C PHE A 13 2.93 7.89 -8.01
N ARG A 14 3.81 6.89 -7.89
CA ARG A 14 3.40 5.48 -7.77
C ARG A 14 2.65 5.17 -6.47
N LYS A 15 3.03 5.81 -5.36
CA LYS A 15 2.27 5.73 -4.09
C LYS A 15 0.87 6.31 -4.26
N LEU A 16 0.74 7.48 -4.88
CA LEU A 16 -0.57 8.07 -5.17
C LEU A 16 -1.44 7.17 -6.08
N GLN A 17 -0.83 6.53 -7.07
CA GLN A 17 -1.55 5.56 -7.92
C GLN A 17 -2.02 4.34 -7.12
N GLU A 18 -1.23 3.86 -6.16
CA GLU A 18 -1.64 2.78 -5.28
C GLU A 18 -2.82 3.19 -4.39
N ASP A 19 -2.72 4.37 -3.76
CA ASP A 19 -3.78 4.91 -2.90
C ASP A 19 -5.10 5.03 -3.67
N GLN A 20 -5.04 5.51 -4.92
CA GLN A 20 -6.21 5.56 -5.81
C GLN A 20 -6.76 4.17 -6.12
N ALA A 21 -5.90 3.21 -6.47
CA ALA A 21 -6.34 1.85 -6.76
C ALA A 21 -6.94 1.15 -5.53
N ALA A 22 -6.42 1.44 -4.34
CA ALA A 22 -6.97 0.94 -3.08
C ALA A 22 -8.34 1.56 -2.76
N ALA A 23 -8.51 2.87 -2.98
CA ALA A 23 -9.79 3.54 -2.83
C ALA A 23 -10.85 2.98 -3.80
N ASP A 24 -10.47 2.79 -5.06
CA ASP A 24 -11.30 2.17 -6.09
C ASP A 24 -11.75 0.75 -5.71
N LEU A 25 -10.84 -0.06 -5.18
CA LEU A 25 -11.14 -1.41 -4.69
C LEU A 25 -12.11 -1.36 -3.50
N ALA A 26 -11.93 -0.42 -2.57
CA ALA A 26 -12.84 -0.24 -1.45
C ALA A 26 -14.27 0.13 -1.91
N VAL A 27 -14.39 0.99 -2.92
CA VAL A 27 -15.67 1.34 -3.55
C VAL A 27 -16.31 0.11 -4.21
N ALA A 28 -15.55 -0.70 -4.94
CA ALA A 28 -16.06 -1.93 -5.56
C ALA A 28 -16.59 -2.93 -4.51
N HIS A 29 -15.88 -3.11 -3.39
CA HIS A 29 -16.36 -3.95 -2.30
C HIS A 29 -17.63 -3.39 -1.65
N ALA A 30 -17.74 -2.07 -1.47
CA ALA A 30 -18.95 -1.44 -0.96
C ALA A 30 -20.14 -1.68 -1.90
N ALA A 31 -19.93 -1.54 -3.21
CA ALA A 31 -20.93 -1.83 -4.23
C ALA A 31 -21.37 -3.30 -4.21
N ARG A 32 -20.42 -4.25 -4.07
CA ARG A 32 -20.72 -5.68 -3.94
C ARG A 32 -21.57 -5.98 -2.70
N ARG A 33 -21.24 -5.39 -1.54
CA ARG A 33 -22.05 -5.54 -0.31
C ARG A 33 -23.45 -4.99 -0.49
N ALA A 34 -23.59 -3.83 -1.13
CA ALA A 34 -24.90 -3.24 -1.42
C ALA A 34 -25.72 -4.12 -2.39
N ALA A 35 -25.10 -4.70 -3.42
CA ALA A 35 -25.74 -5.63 -4.34
C ALA A 35 -26.22 -6.90 -3.62
N ALA A 36 -25.37 -7.52 -2.80
CA ALA A 36 -25.72 -8.69 -2.01
C ALA A 36 -26.88 -8.40 -1.03
N GLN A 37 -26.91 -7.22 -0.40
CA GLN A 37 -28.04 -6.82 0.45
C GLN A 37 -29.34 -6.67 -0.35
N ARG A 38 -29.28 -6.10 -1.56
CA ARG A 38 -30.46 -6.01 -2.44
C ARG A 38 -30.97 -7.38 -2.87
N GLN A 39 -30.06 -8.28 -3.22
CA GLN A 39 -30.40 -9.66 -3.55
C GLN A 39 -31.08 -10.37 -2.38
N SER A 40 -30.49 -10.31 -1.18
CA SER A 40 -31.09 -10.88 0.04
C SER A 40 -32.50 -10.34 0.32
N ARG A 41 -32.74 -9.03 0.09
CA ARG A 41 -34.09 -8.44 0.23
C ARG A 41 -35.06 -8.93 -0.83
N ALA A 42 -34.63 -9.04 -2.09
CA ALA A 42 -35.46 -9.53 -3.19
C ALA A 42 -35.84 -11.00 -3.00
N ASP A 43 -34.87 -11.83 -2.59
CA ASP A 43 -35.08 -13.24 -2.26
C ASP A 43 -36.02 -13.39 -1.07
N GLY A 44 -35.84 -12.58 -0.02
CA GLY A 44 -36.74 -12.54 1.14
C GLY A 44 -38.18 -12.17 0.76
N ALA A 45 -38.37 -11.09 -0.02
CA ALA A 45 -39.70 -10.69 -0.48
C ALA A 45 -40.39 -11.77 -1.33
N LEU A 46 -39.65 -12.49 -2.16
CA LEU A 46 -40.18 -13.61 -2.95
C LEU A 46 -40.54 -14.83 -2.08
N ALA A 47 -39.73 -15.11 -1.06
CA ALA A 47 -39.96 -16.21 -0.12
C ALA A 47 -41.17 -15.93 0.79
N ASP A 48 -41.30 -14.70 1.26
CA ASP A 48 -42.38 -14.26 2.16
C ASP A 48 -43.72 -14.11 1.41
N HIS A 49 -43.70 -13.92 0.09
CA HIS A 49 -44.92 -13.82 -0.72
C HIS A 49 -45.66 -15.17 -0.79
N GLY A 50 -46.65 -15.35 0.08
CA GLY A 50 -47.61 -16.44 0.03
C GLY A 50 -48.75 -16.24 -0.97
N PHE A 51 -49.53 -17.30 -1.18
CA PHE A 51 -50.85 -17.20 -1.79
C PHE A 51 -51.86 -17.38 -0.66
N ASP A 52 -52.56 -16.31 -0.29
CA ASP A 52 -53.70 -16.43 0.61
C ASP A 52 -54.87 -17.08 -0.15
N PRO A 53 -55.76 -17.81 0.53
CA PRO A 53 -56.99 -18.30 -0.07
C PRO A 53 -57.85 -17.10 -0.47
N VAL A 54 -57.89 -16.76 -1.75
CA VAL A 54 -58.73 -15.70 -2.31
C VAL A 54 -59.83 -16.31 -3.16
N GLU A 55 -61.08 -15.92 -2.88
CA GLU A 55 -62.25 -16.35 -3.66
C GLU A 55 -62.40 -15.55 -4.97
N GLU A 56 -61.79 -14.36 -5.05
CA GLU A 56 -61.88 -13.49 -6.21
C GLU A 56 -60.75 -13.73 -7.22
N ALA A 57 -61.12 -14.05 -8.46
CA ALA A 57 -60.17 -14.32 -9.54
C ALA A 57 -59.21 -13.15 -9.83
N GLY A 58 -59.66 -11.90 -9.67
CA GLY A 58 -58.82 -10.71 -9.83
C GLY A 58 -57.70 -10.64 -8.80
N ALA A 59 -58.00 -10.96 -7.54
CA ALA A 59 -57.01 -10.99 -6.47
C ALA A 59 -55.97 -12.11 -6.68
N TRP A 60 -56.41 -13.28 -7.15
CA TRP A 60 -55.51 -14.35 -7.58
C TRP A 60 -54.55 -13.87 -8.67
N LEU A 61 -55.08 -13.30 -9.77
CA LEU A 61 -54.26 -12.85 -10.91
C LEU A 61 -53.24 -11.79 -10.48
N SER A 62 -53.65 -10.87 -9.60
CA SER A 62 -52.74 -9.87 -9.01
C SER A 62 -51.62 -10.53 -8.20
N SER A 63 -51.93 -11.54 -7.39
CA SER A 63 -50.94 -12.29 -6.60
C SER A 63 -49.94 -13.03 -7.50
N VAL A 64 -50.40 -13.66 -8.59
CA VAL A 64 -49.54 -14.30 -9.58
C VAL A 64 -48.63 -13.29 -10.27
N ALA A 65 -49.17 -12.14 -10.70
CA ALA A 65 -48.41 -11.08 -11.33
C ALA A 65 -47.34 -10.52 -10.38
N THR A 66 -47.68 -10.31 -9.10
CA THR A 66 -46.75 -9.85 -8.06
C THR A 66 -45.61 -10.84 -7.86
N ARG A 67 -45.91 -12.14 -7.72
CA ARG A 67 -44.88 -13.17 -7.58
C ARG A 67 -43.97 -13.27 -8.82
N ALA A 68 -44.53 -13.10 -10.03
CA ALA A 68 -43.75 -13.07 -11.26
C ALA A 68 -42.79 -11.87 -11.30
N ALA A 69 -43.24 -10.68 -10.88
CA ALA A 69 -42.41 -9.49 -10.77
C ALA A 69 -41.29 -9.66 -9.72
N LEU A 70 -41.61 -10.21 -8.54
CA LEU A 70 -40.63 -10.51 -7.49
C LEU A 70 -39.56 -11.50 -7.97
N ARG A 71 -39.93 -12.50 -8.78
CA ARG A 71 -38.97 -13.43 -9.39
C ARG A 71 -38.02 -12.73 -10.37
N SER A 72 -38.53 -11.81 -11.20
CA SER A 72 -37.68 -11.00 -12.09
C SER A 72 -36.69 -10.16 -11.28
N LEU A 73 -37.19 -9.48 -10.24
CA LEU A 73 -36.37 -8.65 -9.36
C LEU A 73 -35.26 -9.45 -8.66
N ALA A 74 -35.58 -10.65 -8.15
CA ALA A 74 -34.58 -11.54 -7.54
C ALA A 74 -33.50 -11.97 -8.56
N SER A 75 -33.91 -12.31 -9.78
CA SER A 75 -32.99 -12.66 -10.86
C SER A 75 -32.07 -11.49 -11.25
N GLU A 76 -32.62 -10.28 -11.37
CA GLU A 76 -31.86 -9.06 -11.68
C GLU A 76 -30.89 -8.71 -10.55
N ALA A 77 -31.32 -8.84 -9.30
CA ALA A 77 -30.47 -8.60 -8.14
C ALA A 77 -29.31 -9.61 -8.06
N GLY A 78 -29.57 -10.89 -8.38
CA GLY A 78 -28.53 -11.91 -8.50
C GLY A 78 -27.49 -11.56 -9.58
N ALA A 79 -27.95 -11.19 -10.78
CA ALA A 79 -27.06 -10.76 -11.86
C ALA A 79 -26.22 -9.53 -11.47
N ALA A 80 -26.82 -8.56 -10.75
CA ALA A 80 -26.11 -7.38 -10.26
C ALA A 80 -25.03 -7.74 -9.22
N THR A 81 -25.27 -8.73 -8.36
CA THR A 81 -24.26 -9.24 -7.41
C THR A 81 -23.08 -9.88 -8.14
N GLU A 82 -23.35 -10.72 -9.16
CA GLU A 82 -22.30 -11.35 -9.97
C GLU A 82 -21.44 -10.31 -10.69
N LEU A 83 -22.06 -9.31 -11.33
CA LEU A 83 -21.35 -8.21 -11.97
C LEU A 83 -20.50 -7.41 -10.98
N ALA A 84 -21.00 -7.16 -9.78
CA ALA A 84 -20.24 -6.50 -8.73
C ALA A 84 -19.06 -7.38 -8.23
N GLY A 85 -19.22 -8.70 -8.24
CA GLY A 85 -18.15 -9.67 -7.97
C GLY A 85 -17.03 -9.58 -9.00
N ILE A 86 -17.36 -9.62 -10.29
CA ILE A 86 -16.41 -9.45 -11.40
C ILE A 86 -15.67 -8.11 -11.27
N GLU A 87 -16.38 -7.04 -10.94
CA GLU A 87 -15.76 -5.72 -10.79
C GLU A 87 -14.75 -5.67 -9.64
N VAL A 88 -15.05 -6.31 -8.50
CA VAL A 88 -14.09 -6.45 -7.40
C VAL A 88 -12.82 -7.14 -7.88
N THR A 89 -12.94 -8.30 -8.54
CA THR A 89 -11.76 -9.02 -9.07
C THR A 89 -10.94 -8.14 -10.02
N ARG A 90 -11.61 -7.39 -10.90
CA ARG A 90 -10.92 -6.44 -11.80
C ARG A 90 -10.15 -5.35 -11.04
N ARG A 91 -10.70 -4.82 -9.96
CA ARG A 91 -10.02 -3.80 -9.12
C ARG A 91 -8.90 -4.41 -8.28
N GLU A 92 -9.05 -5.64 -7.80
CA GLU A 92 -7.99 -6.38 -7.10
C GLU A 92 -6.77 -6.60 -8.00
N ASP A 93 -7.00 -6.99 -9.26
CA ASP A 93 -5.94 -7.14 -10.25
C ASP A 93 -5.23 -5.81 -10.55
N ALA A 94 -6.00 -4.72 -10.71
CA ALA A 94 -5.46 -3.39 -10.94
C ALA A 94 -4.60 -2.90 -9.76
N TRP A 95 -5.08 -3.07 -8.52
CA TRP A 95 -4.32 -2.73 -7.32
C TRP A 95 -3.05 -3.57 -7.20
N THR A 96 -3.14 -4.88 -7.43
CA THR A 96 -1.99 -5.79 -7.42
C THR A 96 -0.94 -5.37 -8.45
N GLN A 97 -1.36 -4.96 -9.65
CA GLN A 97 -0.46 -4.48 -10.69
C GLN A 97 0.26 -3.19 -10.29
N THR A 98 -0.43 -2.25 -9.63
CA THR A 98 0.20 -1.05 -9.08
C THR A 98 1.21 -1.40 -7.99
N ARG A 99 0.87 -2.32 -7.09
CA ARG A 99 1.77 -2.81 -6.02
C ARG A 99 3.03 -3.44 -6.60
N ARG A 100 2.90 -4.26 -7.65
CA ARG A 100 4.03 -4.87 -8.38
C ARG A 100 5.00 -3.82 -8.95
N GLN A 101 4.49 -2.68 -9.39
CA GLN A 101 5.31 -1.59 -9.94
C GLN A 101 5.95 -0.71 -8.85
N LEU A 102 5.30 -0.59 -7.69
CA LEU A 102 5.76 0.25 -6.59
C LEU A 102 6.84 -0.42 -5.72
N VAL A 103 6.69 -1.71 -5.39
CA VAL A 103 7.62 -2.42 -4.49
C VAL A 103 9.09 -2.34 -4.90
N PRO A 104 9.47 -2.49 -6.19
CA PRO A 104 10.86 -2.35 -6.59
C PRO A 104 11.42 -0.94 -6.34
N LEU A 105 10.61 0.10 -6.51
CA LEU A 105 11.02 1.50 -6.30
C LEU A 105 11.23 1.81 -4.82
N GLU A 106 10.40 1.26 -3.95
CA GLU A 106 10.59 1.36 -2.50
C GLU A 106 11.91 0.73 -2.07
N LYS A 107 12.17 -0.51 -2.51
CA LYS A 107 13.44 -1.20 -2.24
C LYS A 107 14.65 -0.41 -2.73
N LEU A 108 14.56 0.24 -3.89
CA LEU A 108 15.63 1.11 -4.39
C LEU A 108 15.80 2.36 -3.53
N SER A 109 14.71 2.95 -3.05
CA SER A 109 14.76 4.11 -2.16
C SER A 109 15.35 3.78 -0.79
N GLU A 110 15.03 2.61 -0.24
CA GLU A 110 15.59 2.10 1.02
C GLU A 110 17.10 1.87 0.89
N LYS A 111 17.54 1.18 -0.17
CA LYS A 111 18.96 0.97 -0.45
C LYS A 111 19.72 2.28 -0.68
N HIS A 112 19.08 3.29 -1.27
CA HIS A 112 19.68 4.62 -1.42
C HIS A 112 19.88 5.27 -0.06
N ALA A 113 18.86 5.25 0.80
CA ALA A 113 18.93 5.80 2.14
C ALA A 113 20.02 5.11 3.00
N GLU A 114 20.14 3.79 2.90
CA GLU A 114 21.19 3.02 3.57
C GLU A 114 22.60 3.43 3.10
N ARG A 115 22.80 3.56 1.77
CA ARG A 115 24.09 4.00 1.21
C ARG A 115 24.47 5.40 1.61
N GLU A 116 23.51 6.33 1.62
CA GLU A 116 23.73 7.70 2.06
C GLU A 116 24.12 7.74 3.55
N ALA A 117 23.45 6.95 4.39
CA ALA A 117 23.80 6.86 5.82
C ALA A 117 25.24 6.35 6.05
N VAL A 118 25.67 5.34 5.28
CA VAL A 118 27.05 4.83 5.35
C VAL A 118 28.06 5.89 4.88
N GLU A 119 27.75 6.63 3.82
CA GLU A 119 28.64 7.69 3.34
C GLU A 119 28.72 8.85 4.34
N ASP A 120 27.60 9.26 4.94
CA ASP A 120 27.58 10.30 5.98
C ASP A 120 28.45 9.89 7.18
N LEU A 121 28.32 8.65 7.68
CA LEU A 121 29.19 8.11 8.75
C LEU A 121 30.67 8.09 8.35
N ARG A 122 30.97 7.75 7.09
CA ARG A 122 32.36 7.75 6.59
C ARG A 122 32.93 9.17 6.56
N GLN A 123 32.16 10.15 6.10
CA GLN A 123 32.58 11.56 6.09
C GLN A 123 32.78 12.09 7.51
N GLU A 124 31.89 11.75 8.45
CA GLU A 124 32.05 12.08 9.86
C GLU A 124 33.35 11.50 10.44
N GLN A 125 33.66 10.23 10.15
CA GLN A 125 34.90 9.60 10.62
C GLN A 125 36.15 10.29 10.07
N ILE A 126 36.16 10.65 8.77
CA ILE A 126 37.27 11.39 8.15
C ILE A 126 37.50 12.72 8.89
N VAL A 127 36.42 13.46 9.18
CA VAL A 127 36.51 14.73 9.90
C VAL A 127 37.06 14.52 11.33
N LEU A 128 36.63 13.46 12.03
CA LEU A 128 37.15 13.14 13.37
C LEU A 128 38.65 12.79 13.33
N ASP A 129 39.09 12.01 12.34
CA ASP A 129 40.48 11.62 12.15
C ASP A 129 41.36 12.85 11.82
N GLU A 130 40.85 13.79 11.01
CA GLU A 130 41.52 15.05 10.71
C GLU A 130 41.68 15.96 11.94
N ILE A 131 40.66 16.04 12.81
CA ILE A 131 40.74 16.78 14.07
C ILE A 131 41.73 16.11 15.02
N GLY A 132 41.67 14.78 15.12
CA GLY A 132 42.57 13.99 15.95
C GLY A 132 44.03 14.13 15.53
N SER A 133 44.32 14.02 14.24
CA SER A 133 45.68 14.17 13.70
C SER A 133 46.24 15.59 13.83
N ARG A 134 45.41 16.63 13.70
CA ARG A 134 45.82 18.04 13.91
C ARG A 134 46.14 18.35 15.37
N THR A 135 45.43 17.72 16.31
CA THR A 135 45.68 17.87 17.75
C THR A 135 46.97 17.15 18.18
N LYS A 136 47.42 16.16 17.40
CA LYS A 136 48.59 15.31 17.72
C LYS A 136 49.92 15.76 17.09
N GLY A 137 49.99 16.90 16.40
CA GLY A 137 51.23 17.39 15.77
C GLY A 137 51.84 18.64 16.44
N PRO A 138 53.17 18.80 16.55
CA PRO A 138 54.25 17.82 16.61
C PRO A 138 54.71 17.62 18.07
N GLU A 139 54.70 16.39 18.56
CA GLU A 139 55.65 16.01 19.60
C GLU A 139 57.05 16.12 18.98
N SER A 140 57.73 17.24 19.27
CA SER A 140 59.10 17.49 18.86
C SER A 140 59.94 16.25 19.18
N PRO A 141 60.76 15.72 18.26
CA PRO A 141 61.71 14.68 18.60
C PRO A 141 62.66 15.27 19.64
N THR A 142 62.46 14.89 20.90
CA THR A 142 63.37 15.19 21.99
C THR A 142 64.75 14.68 21.57
N ALA A 143 65.63 15.63 21.30
CA ALA A 143 67.00 15.38 20.88
C ALA A 143 67.68 14.38 21.83
N PRO A 144 68.50 13.44 21.34
CA PRO A 144 69.35 12.67 22.22
C PRO A 144 70.31 13.65 22.91
N THR A 145 70.16 13.83 24.22
CA THR A 145 71.15 14.49 25.06
C THR A 145 72.45 13.71 24.94
N THR A 146 73.34 14.17 24.07
CA THR A 146 74.77 13.90 24.15
C THR A 146 75.26 14.58 25.42
N ASP A 147 75.24 13.86 26.54
CA ASP A 147 76.05 14.22 27.68
C ASP A 147 77.46 13.67 27.45
N GLY A 148 78.38 14.59 27.22
CA GLY A 148 79.79 14.31 27.10
C GLY A 148 80.47 14.38 28.46
N THR A 149 81.43 13.46 28.63
CA THR A 149 82.74 13.73 29.25
C THR A 149 82.86 13.57 30.77
N ARG A 150 83.54 12.48 31.18
CA ARG A 150 84.67 12.35 32.14
C ARG A 150 84.85 10.85 32.39
N GLY A 151 86.00 10.20 32.21
CA GLY A 151 87.38 10.56 32.53
C GLY A 151 87.98 9.32 33.22
N GLU A 152 89.29 9.07 33.00
CA GLU A 152 90.16 8.18 33.81
C GLU A 152 89.87 6.66 33.68
N SER A 153 90.83 5.75 33.47
CA SER A 153 92.29 5.71 33.33
C SER A 153 92.66 4.40 32.62
#